data_AF-A0AAV3U8D8-F1
#
_entry.id   AF-A0AAV3U8D8-F1
#
_cell.length_a   1.000
_cell.length_b   1.000
_cell.length_c   1.000
_cell.angle_alpha   90.00
_cell.angle_beta   90.00
_cell.angle_gamma   90.00
#
_symmetry.space_group_name_H-M   'P 1'
#
loop_
_entity.id
_entity.type
_entity.pdbx_description
1 polymer ?
#
loop_
_entity_poly.entity_id
_entity_poly.type
_entity_poly.pdbx_seq_one_letter_code
_entity_poly.pdbx_strand_id
1 'polypeptide(L)'
;MLGRYEAWGGPSTISDDPSMPEEPTWPGSYVIERAEKYRTPTWPWSQIKWGTKLQDKPDLNDVWYQLSSGAWGSVKKDFNITREHIRRSYLNLYRVDVVPNSWVFNDFGPVAIRWFKDTNGDRTLNDDERLSGQMFHTTPENEAQHSRSDPIRLSHSHGCIHLKPSDREIIFTRGGFEPGTPFIVHKYHERYQAGADQ
;
A
#
# COMPACT_ATOMS: atom_id res chain seq x y z
N MET A 1 -20.89 9.11 13.55
CA MET A 1 -21.13 7.65 13.63
C MET A 1 -19.77 6.97 13.72
N LEU A 2 -19.45 6.33 14.85
CA LEU A 2 -18.19 5.62 15.04
C LEU A 2 -18.16 4.38 14.14
N GLY A 3 -17.14 4.23 13.31
CA GLY A 3 -16.88 3.02 12.54
C GLY A 3 -15.73 2.24 13.17
N ARG A 4 -15.84 0.91 13.20
CA ARG A 4 -14.73 0.03 13.59
C ARG A 4 -14.33 -0.76 12.36
N TYR A 5 -13.05 -0.68 12.01
CA TYR A 5 -12.48 -1.32 10.84
C TYR A 5 -11.35 -2.24 11.25
N GLU A 6 -11.10 -3.26 10.44
CA GLU A 6 -9.97 -4.15 10.67
C GLU A 6 -8.75 -3.65 9.91
N ALA A 7 -7.62 -3.56 10.62
CA ALA A 7 -6.34 -3.14 10.07
C ALA A 7 -5.22 -3.95 10.72
N TRP A 8 -4.16 -4.21 9.96
CA TRP A 8 -3.02 -5.01 10.43
C TRP A 8 -1.73 -4.20 10.24
N GLY A 9 -1.12 -3.83 11.36
CA GLY A 9 0.23 -3.26 11.37
C GLY A 9 1.30 -4.34 11.26
N GLY A 10 2.55 -3.91 11.43
CA GLY A 10 3.67 -4.83 11.59
C GLY A 10 3.54 -5.72 12.83
N PRO A 11 4.40 -6.73 12.98
CA PRO A 11 4.42 -7.59 14.17
C PRO A 11 4.91 -6.83 15.41
N SER A 12 4.65 -7.35 16.61
CA SER A 12 5.13 -6.74 17.87
C SER A 12 6.64 -6.83 18.06
N THR A 13 7.30 -7.69 17.29
CA THR A 13 8.75 -7.96 17.33
C THR A 13 9.27 -8.03 15.91
N ILE A 14 10.51 -7.57 15.70
CA ILE A 14 11.17 -7.68 14.40
C ILE A 14 11.32 -9.17 14.03
N SER A 15 10.97 -9.55 12.80
CA SER A 15 11.12 -10.93 12.34
C SER A 15 12.58 -11.28 12.05
N ASP A 16 12.92 -12.57 12.02
CA ASP A 16 14.28 -13.06 11.76
C ASP A 16 14.70 -13.06 10.27
N ASP A 17 13.91 -12.46 9.35
CA ASP A 17 14.30 -12.37 7.93
C ASP A 17 15.53 -11.45 7.76
N PRO A 18 16.67 -11.97 7.27
CA PRO A 18 17.91 -11.21 7.19
C PRO A 18 17.95 -10.22 6.02
N SER A 19 17.02 -10.30 5.07
CA SER A 19 16.94 -9.44 3.88
C SER A 19 15.94 -8.30 4.07
N MET A 20 14.75 -8.61 4.58
CA MET A 20 13.69 -7.63 4.84
C MET A 20 12.89 -8.08 6.06
N PRO A 21 13.36 -7.78 7.27
CA PRO A 21 12.62 -8.15 8.46
C PRO A 21 11.33 -7.32 8.56
N GLU A 22 10.21 -7.99 8.82
CA GLU A 22 9.00 -7.32 9.28
C GLU A 22 9.33 -6.53 10.54
N GLU A 23 8.83 -5.30 10.64
CA GLU A 23 9.10 -4.40 11.77
C GLU A 23 7.80 -3.88 12.38
N PRO A 24 7.79 -3.54 13.69
CA PRO A 24 6.61 -2.99 14.33
C PRO A 24 6.15 -1.66 13.72
N THR A 25 4.83 -1.47 13.63
CA THR A 25 4.27 -0.14 13.37
C THR A 25 4.55 0.74 14.58
N TRP A 26 5.09 1.94 14.36
CA TRP A 26 5.55 2.77 15.46
C TRP A 26 4.38 3.44 16.19
N PRO A 27 4.26 3.28 17.52
CA PRO A 27 3.23 3.96 18.28
C PRO A 27 3.46 5.47 18.27
N GLY A 28 2.38 6.24 18.26
CA GLY A 28 2.46 7.70 18.26
C GLY A 28 1.19 8.38 17.75
N SER A 29 1.20 9.71 17.84
CA SER A 29 0.20 10.58 17.22
C SER A 29 0.76 11.09 15.90
N TYR A 30 -0.03 10.96 14.84
CA TYR A 30 0.38 11.28 13.48
C TYR A 30 -0.72 12.06 12.77
N VAL A 31 -0.33 12.69 11.66
CA VAL A 31 -1.23 13.47 10.81
C VAL A 31 -1.14 12.95 9.38
N ILE A 32 -2.30 12.68 8.78
CA ILE A 32 -2.39 12.33 7.37
C ILE A 32 -1.91 13.53 6.56
N GLU A 33 -0.93 13.30 5.69
CA GLU A 33 -0.53 14.31 4.70
C GLU A 33 -1.38 14.11 3.45
N ARG A 34 -1.18 13.00 2.72
CA ARG A 34 -1.81 12.81 1.42
C ARG A 34 -2.02 11.36 1.06
N ALA A 35 -2.97 11.13 0.17
CA ALA A 35 -3.18 9.86 -0.49
C ALA A 35 -2.65 9.94 -1.93
N GLU A 36 -1.76 9.03 -2.32
CA GLU A 36 -1.19 9.04 -3.67
C GLU A 36 -0.91 7.64 -4.22
N LYS A 37 -0.80 7.56 -5.56
CA LYS A 37 -0.21 6.38 -6.19
C LYS A 37 1.28 6.33 -5.91
N TYR A 38 1.70 5.34 -5.14
CA TYR A 38 3.06 5.23 -4.67
C TYR A 38 3.91 4.31 -5.56
N ARG A 39 5.23 4.57 -5.55
CA ARG A 39 6.24 3.69 -6.09
C ARG A 39 7.52 3.82 -5.27
N THR A 40 8.33 2.78 -5.25
CA THR A 40 9.63 2.78 -4.56
C THR A 40 10.64 1.96 -5.33
N PRO A 41 11.92 2.37 -5.40
CA PRO A 41 12.98 1.56 -5.99
C PRO A 41 13.32 0.32 -5.15
N THR A 42 12.96 0.28 -3.87
CA THR A 42 13.32 -0.79 -2.93
C THR A 42 12.67 -2.13 -3.28
N TRP A 43 11.43 -2.09 -3.77
CA TRP A 43 10.62 -3.29 -4.03
C TRP A 43 10.43 -3.45 -5.54
N PRO A 44 10.95 -4.53 -6.17
CA PRO A 44 10.96 -4.67 -7.63
C PRO A 44 9.60 -4.50 -8.30
N TRP A 45 8.53 -5.06 -7.71
CA TRP A 45 7.18 -5.00 -8.25
C TRP A 45 6.45 -3.68 -7.97
N SER A 46 7.01 -2.85 -7.08
CA SER A 46 6.48 -1.54 -6.69
C SER A 46 7.20 -0.37 -7.34
N GLN A 47 8.04 -0.62 -8.36
CA GLN A 47 8.67 0.44 -9.16
C GLN A 47 7.69 1.07 -10.17
N ILE A 48 6.64 0.32 -10.55
CA ILE A 48 5.55 0.77 -11.42
C ILE A 48 4.32 1.07 -10.55
N LYS A 49 3.71 2.25 -10.76
CA LYS A 49 2.49 2.64 -10.03
C LYS A 49 1.32 1.73 -10.40
N TRP A 50 0.45 1.44 -9.43
CA TRP A 50 -0.79 0.72 -9.69
C TRP A 50 -1.67 1.41 -10.73
N GLY A 51 -2.29 0.60 -11.60
CA GLY A 51 -3.14 1.05 -12.70
C GLY A 51 -2.38 1.65 -13.88
N THR A 52 -1.05 1.59 -13.90
CA THR A 52 -0.26 1.95 -15.10
C THR A 52 -0.67 1.05 -16.25
N LYS A 53 -1.00 1.62 -17.42
CA LYS A 53 -1.42 0.84 -18.59
C LYS A 53 -0.30 -0.10 -19.04
N LEU A 54 -0.68 -1.32 -19.40
CA LEU A 54 0.21 -2.32 -19.96
C LEU A 54 -0.17 -2.64 -21.40
N GLN A 55 0.82 -3.03 -22.17
CA GLN A 55 0.66 -3.54 -23.52
C GLN A 55 1.41 -4.86 -23.63
N ASP A 56 0.68 -5.95 -23.88
CA ASP A 56 1.30 -7.25 -24.12
C ASP A 56 2.05 -7.25 -25.47
N LYS A 57 3.29 -7.76 -25.48
CA LYS A 57 4.16 -7.86 -26.66
C LYS A 57 4.68 -9.30 -26.79
N PRO A 58 3.82 -10.26 -27.18
CA PRO A 58 4.19 -11.68 -27.25
C PRO A 58 5.35 -11.94 -28.21
N ASP A 59 5.40 -11.26 -29.35
CA ASP A 59 6.48 -11.40 -30.35
C ASP A 59 7.86 -10.97 -29.81
N LEU A 60 7.88 -10.10 -28.79
CA LEU A 60 9.09 -9.65 -28.11
C LEU A 60 9.35 -10.42 -26.81
N ASN A 61 8.45 -11.35 -26.44
CA ASN A 61 8.39 -12.00 -25.13
C ASN A 61 8.54 -10.99 -23.98
N ASP A 62 7.74 -9.92 -24.03
CA ASP A 62 7.81 -8.76 -23.15
C ASP A 62 6.41 -8.19 -22.86
N VAL A 63 6.34 -7.31 -21.86
CA VAL A 63 5.19 -6.46 -21.57
C VAL A 63 5.70 -5.03 -21.50
N TRP A 64 5.02 -4.11 -22.16
CA TRP A 64 5.37 -2.70 -22.10
C TRP A 64 4.46 -1.96 -21.12
N TYR A 65 5.00 -0.94 -20.45
CA TYR A 65 4.26 -0.09 -19.52
C TYR A 65 4.28 1.36 -19.99
N GLN A 66 3.19 2.09 -19.73
CA GLN A 66 3.09 3.48 -20.13
C GLN A 66 3.85 4.39 -19.15
N LEU A 67 4.80 5.16 -19.69
CA LEU A 67 5.54 6.20 -18.98
C LEU A 67 4.67 7.45 -18.80
N SER A 68 5.06 8.34 -17.86
CA SER A 68 4.35 9.62 -17.65
C SER A 68 4.35 10.52 -18.90
N SER A 69 5.34 10.37 -19.78
CA SER A 69 5.39 11.06 -21.08
C SER A 69 4.39 10.51 -22.10
N GLY A 70 3.68 9.42 -21.79
CA GLY A 70 2.80 8.69 -22.72
C GLY A 70 3.54 7.67 -23.59
N ALA A 71 4.87 7.68 -23.62
CA ALA A 71 5.68 6.68 -24.30
C ALA A 71 5.57 5.30 -23.62
N TRP A 72 6.01 4.26 -24.33
CA TRP A 72 6.03 2.89 -23.82
C TRP A 72 7.46 2.48 -23.45
N GLY A 73 7.63 1.94 -22.23
CA GLY A 73 8.88 1.34 -21.73
C GLY A 73 8.77 -0.19 -21.66
N SER A 74 9.90 -0.90 -21.63
CA SER A 74 9.96 -2.36 -21.56
C SER A 74 10.06 -2.81 -20.11
N VAL A 75 9.08 -3.58 -19.61
CA VAL A 75 9.10 -4.08 -18.24
C VAL A 75 10.28 -5.05 -18.05
N LYS A 76 10.55 -5.90 -19.04
CA LYS A 76 11.68 -6.83 -19.00
C LYS A 76 13.03 -6.12 -18.96
N LYS A 77 13.24 -5.09 -19.79
CA LYS A 77 14.52 -4.36 -19.82
C LYS A 77 14.71 -3.50 -18.58
N ASP A 78 13.67 -2.79 -18.17
CA ASP A 78 13.80 -1.74 -17.15
C ASP A 78 13.77 -2.32 -15.73
N PHE A 79 13.06 -3.45 -15.52
CA PHE A 79 12.84 -4.03 -14.18
C PHE A 79 13.22 -5.51 -14.07
N ASN A 80 13.70 -6.14 -15.14
CA ASN A 80 14.03 -7.57 -15.18
C ASN A 80 12.85 -8.49 -14.82
N ILE A 81 11.62 -8.05 -15.12
CA ILE A 81 10.39 -8.84 -14.91
C ILE A 81 9.91 -9.36 -16.27
N THR A 82 9.85 -10.68 -16.43
CA THR A 82 9.47 -11.31 -17.70
C THR A 82 7.96 -11.31 -17.91
N ARG A 83 7.53 -11.43 -19.18
CA ARG A 83 6.12 -11.64 -19.55
C ARG A 83 5.50 -12.83 -18.81
N GLU A 84 6.23 -13.95 -18.70
CA GLU A 84 5.75 -15.14 -17.99
C GLU A 84 5.59 -14.89 -16.49
N HIS A 85 6.50 -14.13 -15.86
CA HIS A 85 6.34 -13.73 -14.47
C HIS A 85 5.07 -12.90 -14.27
N ILE A 86 4.81 -11.92 -15.14
CA ILE A 86 3.59 -11.10 -15.09
C ILE A 86 2.34 -11.98 -15.24
N ARG A 87 2.30 -12.85 -16.25
CA ARG A 87 1.16 -13.74 -16.51
C ARG A 87 0.90 -14.67 -15.34
N ARG A 88 1.95 -15.31 -14.80
CA ARG A 88 1.85 -16.22 -13.66
C ARG A 88 1.44 -15.51 -12.37
N SER A 89 1.98 -14.32 -12.11
CA SER A 89 1.56 -13.50 -10.96
C SER A 89 0.08 -13.11 -11.08
N TYR A 90 -0.38 -12.75 -12.28
CA TYR A 90 -1.78 -12.43 -12.52
C TYR A 90 -2.69 -13.65 -12.36
N LEU A 91 -2.28 -14.82 -12.87
CA LEU A 91 -2.97 -16.09 -12.67
C LEU A 91 -3.09 -16.43 -11.17
N ASN A 92 -2.03 -16.25 -10.39
CA ASN A 92 -2.04 -16.54 -8.97
C ASN A 92 -3.00 -15.61 -8.19
N LEU A 93 -3.00 -14.31 -8.50
CA LEU A 93 -3.83 -13.33 -7.82
C LEU A 93 -5.30 -13.39 -8.28
N TYR A 94 -5.53 -13.38 -9.58
CA TYR A 94 -6.84 -13.16 -10.21
C TYR A 94 -7.46 -14.43 -10.82
N ARG A 95 -6.75 -15.56 -10.83
CA ARG A 95 -7.20 -16.85 -11.41
C ARG A 95 -7.50 -16.78 -12.92
N VAL A 96 -6.82 -15.88 -13.63
CA VAL A 96 -6.92 -15.71 -15.09
C VAL A 96 -5.53 -15.75 -15.70
N ASP A 97 -5.31 -16.63 -16.67
CA ASP A 97 -4.00 -16.82 -17.32
C ASP A 97 -3.80 -15.87 -18.52
N VAL A 98 -3.68 -14.58 -18.23
CA VAL A 98 -3.45 -13.52 -19.22
C VAL A 98 -2.48 -12.47 -18.70
N VAL A 99 -1.89 -11.68 -19.61
CA VAL A 99 -1.23 -10.43 -19.21
C VAL A 99 -2.33 -9.39 -18.93
N PRO A 100 -2.35 -8.74 -17.76
CA PRO A 100 -3.36 -7.74 -17.46
C PRO A 100 -3.16 -6.48 -18.31
N ASN A 101 -4.25 -5.73 -18.52
CA ASN A 101 -4.21 -4.46 -19.26
C ASN A 101 -3.62 -3.30 -18.43
N SER A 102 -3.40 -3.50 -17.13
CA SER A 102 -2.82 -2.53 -16.22
C SER A 102 -2.02 -3.19 -15.11
N TRP A 103 -1.02 -2.49 -14.56
CA TRP A 103 -0.19 -2.95 -13.46
C TRP A 103 -0.98 -3.06 -12.15
N VAL A 104 -1.00 -4.24 -11.55
CA VAL A 104 -1.75 -4.55 -10.31
C VAL A 104 -0.89 -5.29 -9.27
N PHE A 105 0.43 -5.14 -9.38
CA PHE A 105 1.40 -5.90 -8.57
C PHE A 105 2.17 -5.01 -7.59
N ASN A 106 1.77 -3.74 -7.45
CA ASN A 106 2.44 -2.83 -6.53
C ASN A 106 2.00 -3.14 -5.10
N ASP A 107 2.97 -3.39 -4.21
CA ASP A 107 2.78 -3.82 -2.82
C ASP A 107 2.02 -2.77 -1.98
N PHE A 108 2.00 -1.52 -2.44
CA PHE A 108 1.29 -0.40 -1.82
C PHE A 108 -0.10 -0.16 -2.42
N GLY A 109 -0.59 -1.12 -3.22
CA GLY A 109 -1.95 -1.11 -3.75
C GLY A 109 -2.25 0.07 -4.70
N PRO A 110 -3.54 0.35 -4.95
CA PRO A 110 -4.00 1.46 -5.75
C PRO A 110 -3.61 2.84 -5.18
N VAL A 111 -3.45 2.92 -3.86
CA VAL A 111 -3.22 4.16 -3.13
C VAL A 111 -2.48 3.86 -1.82
N ALA A 112 -1.43 4.64 -1.56
CA ALA A 112 -0.77 4.70 -0.27
C ALA A 112 -1.16 6.01 0.42
N ILE A 113 -1.57 5.92 1.67
CA ILE A 113 -1.89 7.06 2.50
C ILE A 113 -0.69 7.35 3.38
N ARG A 114 -0.09 8.51 3.13
CA ARG A 114 1.12 8.98 3.78
C ARG A 114 0.78 9.88 4.96
N TRP A 115 1.60 9.78 5.99
CA TRP A 115 1.50 10.60 7.18
C TRP A 115 2.87 11.07 7.65
N PHE A 116 2.88 11.99 8.61
CA PHE A 116 4.06 12.43 9.33
C PHE A 116 3.74 12.51 10.81
N LYS A 117 4.79 12.62 11.62
CA LYS A 117 4.66 12.91 13.05
C LYS A 117 4.64 14.42 13.21
N ASP A 118 3.52 14.93 13.69
CA ASP A 118 3.35 16.34 14.04
C ASP A 118 4.02 16.61 15.39
N THR A 119 5.06 17.43 15.35
CA THR A 119 5.95 17.75 16.46
C THR A 119 5.67 19.11 17.07
N ASN A 120 5.02 20.01 16.32
CA ASN A 120 4.70 21.37 16.75
C ASN A 120 3.20 21.61 16.98
N GLY A 121 2.34 20.66 16.59
CA GLY A 121 0.90 20.65 16.80
C GLY A 121 0.09 21.42 15.75
N ASP A 122 0.71 21.88 14.65
CA ASP A 122 0.05 22.69 13.63
C ASP A 122 -0.57 21.88 12.48
N ARG A 123 -0.38 20.55 12.51
CA ARG A 123 -0.90 19.58 11.53
C ARG A 123 -0.48 19.83 10.09
N THR A 124 0.62 20.55 9.90
CA THR A 124 1.18 20.88 8.59
C THR A 124 2.59 20.35 8.50
N LEU A 125 2.90 19.58 7.46
CA LEU A 125 4.26 19.08 7.26
C LEU A 125 5.22 20.25 6.98
N ASN A 126 6.01 20.65 7.97
CA ASN A 126 6.96 21.76 7.86
C ASN A 126 8.21 21.56 8.74
N ASP A 127 9.10 22.55 8.71
CA ASP A 127 10.34 22.59 9.48
C ASP A 127 11.19 21.31 9.35
N ASP A 128 11.42 20.61 10.47
CA ASP A 128 12.25 19.39 10.56
C ASP A 128 11.43 18.10 10.40
N GLU A 129 10.12 18.21 10.17
CA GLU A 129 9.22 17.06 10.05
C GLU A 129 9.43 16.33 8.73
N ARG A 130 9.18 15.02 8.77
CA ARG A 130 9.35 14.16 7.60
C ARG A 130 8.19 13.21 7.48
N LEU A 131 7.82 12.93 6.23
CA LEU A 131 6.89 11.87 5.95
C LEU A 131 7.45 10.54 6.47
N SER A 132 6.59 9.80 7.13
CA SER A 132 6.86 8.43 7.56
C SER A 132 7.17 7.54 6.35
N GLY A 133 8.04 6.56 6.58
CA GLY A 133 8.20 5.41 5.69
C GLY A 133 7.06 4.40 5.81
N GLN A 134 6.33 4.41 6.93
CA GLN A 134 5.13 3.61 7.16
C GLN A 134 3.91 4.31 6.57
N MET A 135 2.99 3.55 5.97
CA MET A 135 1.83 4.06 5.24
C MET A 135 0.59 3.20 5.51
N PHE A 136 -0.61 3.74 5.26
CA PHE A 136 -1.79 2.90 5.13
C PHE A 136 -1.89 2.48 3.68
N HIS A 137 -2.13 1.20 3.42
CA HIS A 137 -2.39 0.73 2.07
C HIS A 137 -3.09 -0.62 2.07
N THR A 138 -3.49 -1.07 0.90
CA THR A 138 -3.88 -2.46 0.63
C THR A 138 -2.71 -3.18 -0.03
N THR A 139 -2.74 -4.51 -0.07
CA THR A 139 -1.77 -5.30 -0.84
C THR A 139 -2.39 -5.80 -2.16
N PRO A 140 -1.58 -6.23 -3.15
CA PRO A 140 -2.06 -6.90 -4.35
C PRO A 140 -3.02 -8.07 -4.08
N GLU A 141 -2.71 -8.89 -3.08
CA GLU A 141 -3.52 -10.03 -2.66
C GLU A 141 -4.88 -9.58 -2.13
N ASN A 142 -4.93 -8.54 -1.31
CA ASN A 142 -6.17 -8.05 -0.75
C ASN A 142 -7.08 -7.43 -1.81
N GLU A 143 -6.51 -6.69 -2.77
CA GLU A 143 -7.26 -6.17 -3.93
C GLU A 143 -7.79 -7.30 -4.80
N ALA A 144 -6.97 -8.31 -5.07
CA ALA A 144 -7.39 -9.46 -5.87
C ALA A 144 -8.49 -10.27 -5.16
N GLN A 145 -8.35 -10.53 -3.84
CA GLN A 145 -9.39 -11.16 -3.02
C GLN A 145 -10.70 -10.38 -3.09
N HIS A 146 -10.63 -9.06 -2.90
CA HIS A 146 -11.80 -8.19 -2.97
C HIS A 146 -12.48 -8.24 -4.35
N SER A 147 -11.70 -8.12 -5.44
CA SER A 147 -12.23 -8.17 -6.81
C SER A 147 -12.93 -9.49 -7.15
N ARG A 148 -12.50 -10.59 -6.52
CA ARG A 148 -13.07 -11.93 -6.70
C ARG A 148 -14.14 -12.28 -5.67
N SER A 149 -14.48 -11.35 -4.78
CA SER A 149 -15.39 -11.59 -3.64
C SER A 149 -14.93 -12.76 -2.73
N ASP A 150 -13.63 -13.01 -2.67
CA ASP A 150 -13.04 -13.99 -1.76
C ASP A 150 -12.90 -13.39 -0.34
N PRO A 151 -12.82 -14.23 0.71
CA PRO A 151 -12.46 -13.77 2.04
C PRO A 151 -11.09 -13.07 2.05
N ILE A 152 -11.05 -11.83 2.54
CA ILE A 152 -9.82 -11.05 2.66
C ILE A 152 -9.01 -11.53 3.87
N ARG A 153 -7.74 -11.87 3.63
CA ARG A 153 -6.80 -12.27 4.68
C ARG A 153 -5.72 -11.21 4.79
N LEU A 154 -5.72 -10.48 5.90
CA LEU A 154 -4.65 -9.53 6.21
C LEU A 154 -3.45 -10.29 6.79
N SER A 155 -2.27 -9.74 6.56
CA SER A 155 -1.00 -10.24 7.10
C SER A 155 -0.23 -9.08 7.71
N HIS A 156 0.75 -9.41 8.55
CA HIS A 156 1.70 -8.44 9.06
C HIS A 156 2.49 -7.77 7.93
N SER A 157 2.99 -6.58 8.23
CA SER A 157 3.68 -5.70 7.30
C SER A 157 5.10 -5.40 7.79
N HIS A 158 5.85 -4.67 6.98
CA HIS A 158 7.14 -4.07 7.35
C HIS A 158 6.90 -2.67 7.94
N GLY A 159 6.04 -2.60 8.96
CA GLY A 159 5.69 -1.36 9.67
C GLY A 159 4.49 -0.58 9.13
N CYS A 160 4.10 -0.79 7.86
CA CYS A 160 2.87 -0.19 7.29
C CYS A 160 1.58 -0.71 7.95
N ILE A 161 0.45 -0.07 7.70
CA ILE A 161 -0.85 -0.54 8.21
C ILE A 161 -1.70 -1.01 7.02
N HIS A 162 -1.89 -2.31 6.91
CA HIS A 162 -2.71 -2.92 5.88
C HIS A 162 -4.20 -2.79 6.21
N LEU A 163 -4.99 -2.41 5.20
CA LEU A 163 -6.44 -2.27 5.28
C LEU A 163 -7.13 -3.25 4.34
N LYS A 164 -8.39 -3.57 4.62
CA LYS A 164 -9.27 -4.18 3.62
C LYS A 164 -9.66 -3.11 2.57
N PRO A 165 -9.72 -3.44 1.27
CA PRO A 165 -10.13 -2.48 0.25
C PRO A 165 -11.48 -1.80 0.55
N SER A 166 -12.49 -2.56 0.99
CA SER A 166 -13.80 -1.99 1.36
C SER A 166 -13.71 -1.01 2.53
N ASP A 167 -12.91 -1.32 3.55
CA ASP A 167 -12.76 -0.46 4.72
C ASP A 167 -12.00 0.83 4.35
N ARG A 168 -10.97 0.72 3.50
CA ARG A 168 -10.27 1.87 2.93
C ARG A 168 -11.24 2.82 2.23
N GLU A 169 -12.12 2.32 1.36
CA GLU A 169 -13.10 3.16 0.65
C GLU A 169 -14.08 3.84 1.60
N ILE A 170 -14.55 3.13 2.64
CA ILE A 170 -15.44 3.72 3.64
C ILE A 170 -14.72 4.82 4.43
N ILE A 171 -13.46 4.61 4.82
CA ILE A 171 -12.67 5.61 5.54
C ILE A 171 -12.42 6.84 4.66
N PHE A 172 -12.07 6.65 3.38
CA PHE A 172 -11.96 7.75 2.40
C PHE A 172 -13.25 8.54 2.30
N THR A 173 -14.38 7.86 2.11
CA THR A 173 -15.70 8.50 1.96
C THR A 173 -16.10 9.30 3.21
N ARG A 174 -15.54 8.95 4.37
CA ARG A 174 -15.76 9.65 5.65
C ARG A 174 -14.71 10.74 5.93
N GLY A 175 -13.82 11.03 5.00
CA GLY A 175 -12.76 12.03 5.16
C GLY A 175 -11.60 11.59 6.05
N GLY A 176 -11.54 10.31 6.46
CA GLY A 176 -10.52 9.83 7.42
C GLY A 176 -9.09 9.83 6.88
N PHE A 177 -8.91 10.04 5.57
CA PHE A 177 -7.61 10.17 4.91
C PHE A 177 -7.42 11.53 4.23
N GLU A 178 -8.20 12.55 4.62
CA GLU A 178 -7.96 13.92 4.16
C GLU A 178 -6.70 14.51 4.82
N PRO A 179 -5.94 15.36 4.09
CA PRO A 179 -4.81 16.09 4.66
C PRO A 179 -5.17 16.81 5.96
N GLY A 180 -4.31 16.72 6.98
CA GLY A 180 -4.53 17.32 8.29
C GLY A 180 -5.36 16.45 9.26
N THR A 181 -5.84 15.29 8.84
CA THR A 181 -6.59 14.36 9.71
C THR A 181 -5.64 13.70 10.72
N PRO A 182 -5.87 13.84 12.04
CA PRO A 182 -5.04 13.17 13.05
C PRO A 182 -5.44 11.71 13.23
N PHE A 183 -4.47 10.86 13.56
CA PHE A 183 -4.73 9.50 14.05
C PHE A 183 -3.68 9.07 15.08
N ILE A 184 -4.01 8.05 15.86
CA ILE A 184 -3.15 7.53 16.92
C ILE A 184 -2.88 6.05 16.64
N VAL A 185 -1.61 5.68 16.69
CA VAL A 185 -1.17 4.28 16.76
C VAL A 185 -0.85 3.98 18.22
N HIS A 186 -1.65 3.09 18.81
CA HIS A 186 -1.42 2.60 20.16
C HIS A 186 -0.32 1.54 20.18
N LYS A 187 0.36 1.39 21.32
CA LYS A 187 1.31 0.28 21.52
C LYS A 187 0.57 -1.06 21.48
N TYR A 188 1.26 -2.15 21.14
CA TYR A 188 0.65 -3.48 21.04
C TYR A 188 -0.05 -3.99 22.32
N HIS A 189 0.36 -3.52 23.50
CA HIS A 189 -0.28 -3.86 24.77
C HIS A 189 -1.39 -2.88 25.18
N GLU A 190 -1.54 -1.76 24.47
CA GLU A 190 -2.57 -0.76 24.71
C GLU A 190 -3.83 -1.13 23.91
N ARG A 191 -5.00 -0.82 24.48
CA ARG A 191 -6.29 -0.93 23.80
C ARG A 191 -6.97 0.42 23.83
N TYR A 192 -7.60 0.78 22.73
CA TYR A 192 -8.47 1.96 22.70
C TYR A 192 -9.57 1.80 23.75
N GLN A 193 -9.62 2.73 24.72
CA GLN A 193 -10.69 2.85 25.69
C GLN A 193 -11.59 4.00 25.25
N ALA A 194 -12.81 3.70 24.84
CA ALA A 194 -13.78 4.74 24.52
C ALA A 194 -14.16 5.47 25.82
N GLY A 195 -13.74 6.74 25.97
CA GLY A 195 -14.25 7.63 27.02
C GLY A 195 -13.27 8.17 28.06
N ALA A 196 -11.96 8.26 27.79
CA ALA A 196 -10.99 8.85 28.72
C ALA A 196 -10.67 10.34 28.49
N ASP A 197 -11.17 10.96 27.41
CA ASP A 197 -11.01 12.39 27.16
C ASP A 197 -12.35 13.11 27.33
N GLN A 198 -12.59 13.61 28.55
CA GLN A 198 -13.43 14.78 28.86
C GLN A 198 -12.61 15.74 29.71
#